data_AF-A0A2G4HFD4-F1
#
_entry.id   AF-A0A2G4HFD4-F1
#
_cell.length_a   1.000
_cell.length_b   1.000
_cell.length_c   1.000
_cell.angle_alpha   90.00
_cell.angle_beta   90.00
_cell.angle_gamma   90.00
#
_symmetry.space_group_name_H-M   'P 1'
#
loop_
_entity.id
_entity.type
_entity.pdbx_description
1 polymer ?
#
loop_
_entity_poly.entity_id
_entity_poly.type
_entity_poly.pdbx_seq_one_letter_code
_entity_poly.pdbx_strand_id
1 'polypeptide(L)'
;MIALLLVLGTFLYLTFIGQAVVSLLRPRLGVLWSWFIAPTVGLALIIVIITRLNVWGIPVRVAGPWLTLGLFVAAVGIFIWRRPKLPWRQLAPFFGIVCVYLLYVGWPAVRFGFNWISYGNDDMANYCLAAERFLNHGYYDLPLQTDLEGRNYTQHYWFMHGLQQIRPGSELAIAWVASLTGLKAHQTFMPTILMLSMLQIFALGAVSIFKGRYRKVTLVAFFLFATSPLFGLGTLYQLIAQVGGIALLLATASVLFATRHMTWRKLALGGLITGCLAIYYP
;
A
#
# COMPACT_ATOMS: atom_id res chain seq x y z
N MET A 1 14.00 15.51 2.68
CA MET A 1 12.88 15.97 1.81
C MET A 1 12.54 14.99 0.69
N ILE A 2 13.52 14.49 -0.08
CA ILE A 2 13.29 13.53 -1.19
C ILE A 2 12.55 12.27 -0.73
N ALA A 3 12.87 11.72 0.45
CA ALA A 3 12.17 10.57 1.01
C ALA A 3 10.66 10.83 1.22
N LEU A 4 10.27 12.01 1.72
CA LEU A 4 8.85 12.38 1.89
C LEU A 4 8.15 12.61 0.55
N LEU A 5 8.87 13.11 -0.47
CA LEU A 5 8.35 13.21 -1.83
C LEU A 5 8.11 11.83 -2.45
N LEU A 6 8.98 10.84 -2.16
CA LEU A 6 8.73 9.45 -2.55
C LEU A 6 7.43 8.95 -1.91
N VAL A 7 7.24 9.14 -0.60
CA VAL A 7 6.00 8.76 0.10
C VAL A 7 4.77 9.39 -0.54
N LEU A 8 4.81 10.71 -0.77
CA LEU A 8 3.70 11.42 -1.37
C LEU A 8 3.45 10.97 -2.82
N GLY A 9 4.52 10.77 -3.59
CA GLY A 9 4.45 10.31 -4.97
C GLY A 9 3.83 8.92 -5.10
N THR A 10 4.29 7.96 -4.28
CA THR A 10 3.71 6.60 -4.28
C THR A 10 2.26 6.61 -3.78
N PHE A 11 1.95 7.39 -2.74
CA PHE A 11 0.57 7.57 -2.27
C PHE A 11 -0.37 8.12 -3.36
N LEU A 12 0.06 9.18 -4.06
CA LEU A 12 -0.72 9.80 -5.13
C LEU A 12 -0.87 8.84 -6.32
N TYR A 13 0.19 8.12 -6.66
CA TYR A 13 0.16 7.10 -7.71
C TYR A 13 -0.86 5.99 -7.39
N LEU A 14 -0.83 5.43 -6.17
CA LEU A 14 -1.79 4.42 -5.73
C LEU A 14 -3.22 4.98 -5.73
N THR A 15 -3.40 6.23 -5.27
CA THR A 15 -4.69 6.93 -5.34
C THR A 15 -5.19 7.02 -6.79
N PHE A 16 -4.32 7.35 -7.73
CA PHE A 16 -4.65 7.51 -9.14
C PHE A 16 -5.13 6.20 -9.77
N ILE A 17 -4.33 5.13 -9.66
CA ILE A 17 -4.68 3.82 -10.24
C ILE A 17 -5.89 3.19 -9.54
N GLY A 18 -6.01 3.33 -8.21
CA GLY A 18 -7.13 2.79 -7.47
C GLY A 18 -8.43 3.52 -7.77
N GLN A 19 -8.40 4.83 -7.92
CA GLN A 19 -9.56 5.60 -8.38
C GLN A 19 -9.97 5.18 -9.80
N ALA A 20 -9.04 4.78 -10.67
CA ALA A 20 -9.38 4.25 -11.99
C ALA A 20 -10.16 2.93 -11.88
N VAL A 21 -9.73 2.00 -11.02
CA VAL A 21 -10.49 0.77 -10.72
C VAL A 21 -11.89 1.08 -10.20
N VAL A 22 -12.01 1.97 -9.22
CA VAL A 22 -13.33 2.33 -8.65
C VAL A 22 -14.22 3.02 -9.70
N SER A 23 -13.63 3.83 -10.58
CA SER A 23 -14.33 4.53 -11.67
C SER A 23 -14.76 3.60 -12.80
N LEU A 24 -14.02 2.51 -13.02
CA LEU A 24 -14.35 1.44 -13.95
C LEU A 24 -15.52 0.60 -13.42
N LEU A 25 -15.44 0.15 -12.17
CA LEU A 25 -16.45 -0.71 -11.54
C LEU A 25 -17.72 0.05 -11.15
N ARG A 26 -17.62 1.34 -10.79
CA ARG A 26 -18.74 2.21 -10.35
C ARG A 26 -19.63 1.52 -9.31
N PRO A 27 -19.14 1.25 -8.08
CA PRO A 27 -19.92 0.56 -7.04
C PRO A 27 -21.07 1.41 -6.46
N ARG A 28 -21.16 2.71 -6.82
CA ARG A 28 -22.19 3.67 -6.38
C ARG A 28 -22.26 3.86 -4.85
N LEU A 29 -21.10 3.96 -4.19
CA LEU A 29 -20.98 4.17 -2.73
C LEU A 29 -20.65 5.62 -2.34
N GLY A 30 -20.71 6.55 -3.29
CA GLY A 30 -20.45 7.98 -3.08
C GLY A 30 -19.11 8.45 -3.67
N VAL A 31 -19.04 9.72 -4.06
CA VAL A 31 -17.84 10.29 -4.71
C VAL A 31 -16.70 10.44 -3.71
N LEU A 32 -16.94 11.03 -2.53
CA LEU A 32 -15.89 11.15 -1.50
C LEU A 32 -15.37 9.79 -1.03
N TRP A 33 -16.28 8.83 -0.85
CA TRP A 33 -15.92 7.45 -0.50
C TRP A 33 -14.96 6.83 -1.53
N SER A 34 -15.17 7.07 -2.83
CA SER A 34 -14.31 6.50 -3.88
C SER A 34 -12.87 6.99 -3.74
N TRP A 35 -12.69 8.28 -3.46
CA TRP A 35 -11.37 8.89 -3.30
C TRP A 35 -10.69 8.48 -1.99
N PHE A 36 -11.46 8.18 -0.94
CA PHE A 36 -10.91 7.65 0.31
C PHE A 36 -10.44 6.21 0.19
N ILE A 37 -11.17 5.35 -0.51
CA ILE A 37 -10.76 3.95 -0.69
C ILE A 37 -9.69 3.79 -1.77
N ALA A 38 -9.60 4.74 -2.72
CA ALA A 38 -8.72 4.69 -3.88
C ALA A 38 -7.26 4.26 -3.58
N PRO A 39 -6.50 4.89 -2.66
CA PRO A 39 -5.10 4.50 -2.45
C PRO A 39 -4.96 3.03 -2.01
N THR A 40 -5.87 2.53 -1.17
CA THR A 40 -5.87 1.12 -0.74
C THR A 40 -6.27 0.17 -1.86
N VAL A 41 -7.19 0.56 -2.73
CA VAL A 41 -7.51 -0.21 -3.95
C VAL A 41 -6.32 -0.26 -4.91
N GLY A 42 -5.57 0.85 -5.02
CA GLY A 42 -4.35 0.89 -5.82
C GLY A 42 -3.28 -0.07 -5.29
N LEU A 43 -3.08 -0.09 -3.96
CA LEU A 43 -2.20 -1.07 -3.32
C LEU A 43 -2.68 -2.50 -3.60
N ALA A 44 -3.98 -2.76 -3.44
CA ALA A 44 -4.53 -4.09 -3.68
C ALA A 44 -4.31 -4.55 -5.12
N LEU A 45 -4.53 -3.67 -6.10
CA LEU A 45 -4.29 -3.95 -7.50
C LEU A 45 -2.83 -4.32 -7.78
N ILE A 46 -1.90 -3.49 -7.29
CA ILE A 46 -0.49 -3.69 -7.60
C ILE A 46 0.06 -4.93 -6.91
N ILE A 47 -0.27 -5.16 -5.64
CA ILE A 47 0.20 -6.32 -4.88
C ILE A 47 -0.36 -7.60 -5.46
N VAL A 48 -1.65 -7.67 -5.81
CA VAL A 48 -2.22 -8.87 -6.41
C VAL A 48 -1.53 -9.21 -7.74
N ILE A 49 -1.33 -8.23 -8.62
CA ILE A 49 -0.68 -8.48 -9.92
C ILE A 49 0.79 -8.83 -9.73
N ILE A 50 1.54 -8.09 -8.90
CA ILE A 50 2.97 -8.32 -8.71
C ILE A 50 3.23 -9.68 -8.06
N THR A 51 2.37 -10.11 -7.13
CA THR A 51 2.42 -11.45 -6.54
C THR A 51 2.27 -12.51 -7.63
N ARG A 52 1.30 -12.35 -8.54
CA ARG A 52 1.09 -13.30 -9.64
C ARG A 52 2.27 -13.35 -10.60
N LEU A 53 2.83 -12.21 -10.98
CA LEU A 53 4.01 -12.15 -11.84
C LEU A 53 5.24 -12.79 -11.18
N ASN A 54 5.43 -12.55 -9.88
CA ASN A 54 6.54 -13.13 -9.13
C ASN A 54 6.39 -14.64 -8.94
N VAL A 55 5.15 -15.12 -8.73
CA VAL A 55 4.82 -16.56 -8.73
C VAL A 55 5.14 -17.21 -10.08
N TRP A 56 4.97 -16.49 -11.19
CA TRP A 56 5.41 -16.96 -12.52
C TRP A 56 6.93 -16.88 -12.74
N GLY A 57 7.70 -16.53 -11.71
CA GLY A 57 9.16 -16.49 -11.76
C GLY A 57 9.74 -15.14 -12.18
N ILE A 58 8.93 -14.10 -12.39
CA ILE A 58 9.42 -12.79 -12.83
C ILE A 58 9.83 -11.96 -11.61
N PRO A 59 11.12 -11.57 -11.47
CA PRO A 59 11.56 -10.74 -10.35
C PRO A 59 10.90 -9.37 -10.34
N VAL A 60 10.68 -8.82 -9.14
CA VAL A 60 10.03 -7.51 -8.97
C VAL A 60 10.86 -6.39 -9.60
N ARG A 61 12.20 -6.52 -9.66
CA ARG A 61 13.08 -5.53 -10.33
C ARG A 61 12.71 -5.34 -11.79
N VAL A 62 12.28 -6.40 -12.47
CA VAL A 62 11.87 -6.35 -13.88
C VAL A 62 10.40 -5.99 -13.97
N ALA A 63 9.52 -6.71 -13.27
CA ALA A 63 8.08 -6.52 -13.38
C ALA A 63 7.59 -5.15 -12.86
N GLY A 64 8.18 -4.64 -11.79
CA GLY A 64 7.70 -3.48 -11.04
C GLY A 64 7.58 -2.20 -11.88
N PRO A 65 8.64 -1.73 -12.55
CA PRO A 65 8.59 -0.54 -13.39
C PRO A 65 7.59 -0.64 -14.55
N TRP A 66 7.59 -1.77 -15.27
CA TRP A 66 6.68 -1.99 -16.40
C TRP A 66 5.22 -2.13 -15.98
N LEU A 67 4.95 -2.81 -14.87
CA LEU A 67 3.62 -2.88 -14.27
C LEU A 67 3.13 -1.49 -13.85
N THR A 68 4.01 -0.69 -13.24
CA THR A 68 3.68 0.66 -12.79
C THR A 68 3.34 1.57 -13.97
N LEU A 69 4.13 1.51 -15.04
CA LEU A 69 3.85 2.26 -16.27
C LEU A 69 2.56 1.78 -16.95
N GLY A 70 2.36 0.47 -17.07
CA GLY A 70 1.17 -0.11 -17.70
C GLY A 70 -0.13 0.26 -16.96
N LEU A 71 -0.11 0.18 -15.62
CA LEU A 71 -1.24 0.59 -14.79
C LEU A 71 -1.49 2.11 -14.85
N PHE A 72 -0.44 2.92 -14.94
CA PHE A 72 -0.57 4.37 -15.16
C PHE A 72 -1.28 4.68 -16.48
N VAL A 73 -0.82 4.10 -17.59
CA VAL A 73 -1.42 4.30 -18.92
C VAL A 73 -2.87 3.82 -18.94
N ALA A 74 -3.16 2.65 -18.36
CA ALA A 74 -4.52 2.14 -18.25
C ALA A 74 -5.41 3.08 -17.42
N ALA A 75 -4.91 3.60 -16.30
CA ALA A 75 -5.63 4.54 -15.47
C ALA A 75 -5.93 5.86 -16.20
N VAL A 76 -4.97 6.41 -16.96
CA VAL A 76 -5.18 7.58 -17.84
C VAL A 76 -6.28 7.30 -18.87
N GLY A 77 -6.23 6.16 -19.56
CA GLY A 77 -7.27 5.77 -20.53
C GLY A 77 -8.66 5.67 -19.89
N ILE A 78 -8.74 5.08 -18.68
CA ILE A 78 -10.00 5.01 -17.91
C ILE A 78 -10.47 6.40 -17.50
N PHE A 79 -9.59 7.33 -17.14
CA PHE A 79 -9.97 8.69 -16.76
C PHE A 79 -10.52 9.47 -17.96
N ILE A 80 -9.91 9.33 -19.13
CA ILE A 80 -10.40 9.92 -20.39
C ILE A 80 -11.78 9.37 -20.74
N TRP A 81 -11.98 8.05 -20.60
CA TRP A 81 -13.24 7.39 -20.92
C TRP A 81 -14.35 7.66 -19.89
N ARG A 82 -14.07 7.45 -18.60
CA ARG A 82 -15.08 7.48 -17.52
C ARG A 82 -15.27 8.86 -16.90
N ARG A 83 -14.30 9.77 -17.07
CA ARG A 83 -14.30 11.15 -16.58
C ARG A 83 -14.73 11.26 -15.11
N PRO A 84 -13.97 10.67 -14.16
CA PRO A 84 -14.32 10.72 -12.75
C PRO A 84 -14.31 12.16 -12.22
N LYS A 85 -15.28 12.47 -11.36
CA LYS A 85 -15.36 13.79 -10.72
C LYS A 85 -14.37 13.87 -9.56
N LEU A 86 -13.51 14.89 -9.56
CA LEU A 86 -12.61 15.21 -8.45
C LEU A 86 -13.26 16.30 -7.57
N PRO A 87 -13.81 15.96 -6.39
CA PRO A 87 -14.40 16.94 -5.49
C PRO A 87 -13.33 17.62 -4.64
N TRP A 88 -12.38 18.32 -5.28
CA TRP A 88 -11.18 18.86 -4.61
C TRP A 88 -11.49 19.72 -3.38
N ARG A 89 -12.45 20.66 -3.50
CA ARG A 89 -12.89 21.51 -2.37
C ARG A 89 -13.37 20.71 -1.16
N GLN A 90 -13.89 19.49 -1.39
CA GLN A 90 -14.36 18.63 -0.32
C GLN A 90 -13.25 17.75 0.27
N LEU A 91 -12.30 17.32 -0.57
CA LEU A 91 -11.16 16.48 -0.21
C LEU A 91 -10.00 17.27 0.45
N ALA A 92 -9.81 18.53 0.09
CA ALA A 92 -8.67 19.33 0.52
C ALA A 92 -8.44 19.35 2.06
N PRO A 93 -9.48 19.44 2.92
CA PRO A 93 -9.27 19.35 4.38
C PRO A 93 -8.69 18.00 4.83
N PHE A 94 -9.17 16.90 4.25
CA PHE A 94 -8.70 15.55 4.56
C PHE A 94 -7.26 15.34 4.09
N PHE A 95 -6.97 15.80 2.87
CA PHE A 95 -5.61 15.77 2.34
C PHE A 95 -4.65 16.60 3.18
N GLY A 96 -5.07 17.79 3.63
CA GLY A 96 -4.29 18.64 4.53
C GLY A 96 -3.93 17.93 5.84
N ILE A 97 -4.88 17.23 6.48
CA ILE A 97 -4.61 16.44 7.69
C ILE A 97 -3.54 15.37 7.42
N VAL A 98 -3.62 14.66 6.30
CA VAL A 98 -2.66 13.61 5.97
C VAL A 98 -1.28 14.18 5.60
N CYS A 99 -1.22 15.36 4.98
CA CYS A 99 0.06 16.06 4.77
C CYS A 99 0.69 16.50 6.09
N VAL A 100 -0.10 17.03 7.04
CA VAL A 100 0.38 17.38 8.38
C VAL A 100 0.88 16.13 9.10
N TYR A 101 0.14 15.02 9.02
CA TYR A 101 0.57 13.73 9.57
C TYR A 101 1.90 13.25 8.96
N LEU A 102 2.05 13.33 7.64
CA LEU A 102 3.28 12.95 6.93
C LEU A 102 4.47 13.78 7.42
N LEU A 103 4.28 15.08 7.65
CA LEU A 103 5.34 15.95 8.17
C LEU A 103 5.64 15.66 9.64
N TYR A 104 4.61 15.42 10.45
CA TYR A 104 4.75 15.16 11.89
C TYR A 104 5.42 13.82 12.18
N VAL A 105 4.88 12.71 11.65
CA VAL A 105 5.43 11.36 11.86
C VAL A 105 6.66 11.11 11.00
N GLY A 106 6.67 11.63 9.78
CA GLY A 106 7.80 11.52 8.85
C GLY A 106 8.91 12.54 9.06
N TRP A 107 8.83 13.39 10.10
CA TRP A 107 9.87 14.38 10.41
C TRP A 107 11.30 13.80 10.41
N PRO A 108 11.57 12.60 10.96
CA PRO A 108 12.92 12.03 10.93
C PRO A 108 13.46 11.81 9.51
N ALA A 109 12.61 11.58 8.51
CA ALA A 109 13.01 11.48 7.11
C ALA A 109 13.50 12.81 6.52
N VAL A 110 13.20 13.95 7.15
CA VAL A 110 13.80 15.26 6.80
C VAL A 110 15.25 15.29 7.26
N ARG A 111 15.56 14.76 8.44
CA ARG A 111 16.89 14.76 9.06
C ARG A 111 17.81 13.67 8.51
N PHE A 112 17.29 12.44 8.38
CA PHE A 112 18.08 11.26 8.04
C PHE A 112 17.87 10.79 6.60
N GLY A 113 16.93 11.40 5.86
CA GLY A 113 16.63 11.03 4.49
C GLY A 113 16.19 9.57 4.37
N PHE A 114 16.80 8.84 3.44
CA PHE A 114 16.58 7.41 3.23
C PHE A 114 17.31 6.51 4.23
N ASN A 115 18.19 7.06 5.07
CA ASN A 115 18.93 6.31 6.08
C ASN A 115 18.18 6.26 7.41
N TRP A 116 16.92 6.70 7.44
CA TRP A 116 16.10 6.61 8.64
C TRP A 116 15.72 5.16 8.91
N ILE A 117 16.27 4.62 9.99
CA ILE A 117 15.93 3.34 10.61
C ILE A 117 15.31 3.76 11.94
N SER A 118 14.01 3.52 12.14
CA SER A 118 13.24 4.09 13.25
C SER A 118 13.61 3.44 14.59
N TYR A 119 12.70 2.69 15.24
CA TYR A 119 13.03 1.96 16.46
C TYR A 119 13.97 0.76 16.21
N GLY A 120 14.19 0.39 14.95
CA GLY A 120 15.06 -0.73 14.58
C GLY A 120 14.52 -2.06 15.10
N ASN A 121 13.22 -2.30 14.94
CA ASN A 121 12.63 -3.59 15.35
C ASN A 121 13.29 -4.74 14.56
N ASP A 122 13.55 -5.85 15.25
CA ASP A 122 14.16 -7.08 14.70
C ASP A 122 13.46 -7.56 13.41
N ASP A 123 12.15 -7.35 13.30
CA ASP A 123 11.37 -7.70 12.11
C ASP A 123 11.75 -6.90 10.86
N MET A 124 12.28 -5.67 11.00
CA MET A 124 12.64 -4.83 9.85
C MET A 124 13.66 -5.53 8.95
N ALA A 125 14.67 -6.16 9.55
CA ALA A 125 15.71 -6.86 8.81
C ALA A 125 15.11 -8.00 7.98
N ASN A 126 14.15 -8.74 8.57
CA ASN A 126 13.42 -9.80 7.88
C ASN A 126 12.67 -9.27 6.65
N TYR A 127 11.86 -8.22 6.82
CA TYR A 127 11.14 -7.61 5.71
C TYR A 127 12.07 -7.09 4.62
N CYS A 128 13.19 -6.46 4.98
CA CYS A 128 14.12 -5.89 4.00
C CYS A 128 14.87 -6.97 3.22
N LEU A 129 15.36 -8.01 3.88
CA LEU A 129 16.08 -9.11 3.22
C LEU A 129 15.14 -9.94 2.35
N ALA A 130 13.92 -10.21 2.81
CA ALA A 130 12.90 -10.86 2.00
C ALA A 130 12.46 -10.00 0.80
N ALA A 131 12.34 -8.69 0.97
CA ALA A 131 12.07 -7.77 -0.13
C ALA A 131 13.21 -7.76 -1.16
N GLU A 132 14.48 -7.75 -0.74
CA GLU A 132 15.63 -7.90 -1.66
C GLU A 132 15.60 -9.25 -2.39
N ARG A 133 15.14 -10.32 -1.72
CA ARG A 133 14.93 -11.61 -2.39
C ARG A 133 13.89 -11.47 -3.50
N PHE A 134 12.69 -10.96 -3.22
CA PHE A 134 11.63 -10.78 -4.22
C PHE A 134 12.00 -9.78 -5.33
N LEU A 135 12.86 -8.82 -5.01
CA LEU A 135 13.39 -7.88 -5.98
C LEU A 135 14.18 -8.62 -7.07
N ASN A 136 14.97 -9.62 -6.70
CA ASN A 136 15.93 -10.28 -7.59
C ASN A 136 15.51 -11.68 -8.04
N HIS A 137 14.56 -12.33 -7.35
CA HIS A 137 14.17 -13.71 -7.57
C HIS A 137 12.65 -13.91 -7.66
N GLY A 138 12.26 -14.98 -8.35
CA GLY A 138 10.88 -15.46 -8.39
C GLY A 138 10.44 -16.09 -7.06
N TYR A 139 9.13 -16.26 -6.88
CA TYR A 139 8.57 -16.80 -5.64
C TYR A 139 9.09 -18.21 -5.35
N TYR A 140 9.02 -19.08 -6.37
CA TYR A 140 9.43 -20.48 -6.30
C TYR A 140 10.87 -20.74 -6.76
N ASP A 141 11.67 -19.68 -6.93
CA ASP A 141 13.07 -19.81 -7.30
C ASP A 141 13.87 -20.41 -6.14
N LEU A 142 14.28 -21.67 -6.30
CA LEU A 142 14.94 -22.48 -5.28
C LEU A 142 16.38 -22.01 -5.08
N PRO A 143 16.79 -21.73 -3.83
CA PRO A 143 18.16 -21.29 -3.56
C PRO A 143 19.15 -22.43 -3.82
N LEU A 144 20.31 -22.10 -4.39
CA LEU A 144 21.41 -23.06 -4.53
C LEU A 144 22.14 -23.20 -3.18
N GLN A 145 22.74 -24.37 -2.95
CA GLN A 145 23.55 -24.61 -1.74
C GLN A 145 24.64 -23.53 -1.56
N THR A 146 25.28 -23.11 -2.66
CA THR A 146 26.31 -22.07 -2.65
C THR A 146 25.80 -20.70 -2.21
N ASP A 147 24.51 -20.41 -2.40
CA ASP A 147 23.91 -19.15 -1.91
C ASP A 147 23.72 -19.17 -0.40
N LEU A 148 23.38 -20.35 0.14
CA LEU A 148 23.14 -20.61 1.56
C LEU A 148 24.43 -20.68 2.39
N GLU A 149 25.58 -20.94 1.76
CA GLU A 149 26.91 -20.94 2.37
C GLU A 149 27.47 -19.52 2.67
N GLY A 150 26.60 -18.52 2.77
CA GLY A 150 26.96 -17.16 3.16
C GLY A 150 27.25 -16.20 1.99
N ARG A 151 27.00 -16.60 0.74
CA ARG A 151 27.14 -15.71 -0.43
C ARG A 151 25.95 -14.77 -0.60
N ASN A 152 24.73 -15.25 -0.29
CA ASN A 152 23.53 -14.44 -0.43
C ASN A 152 22.53 -14.72 0.72
N TYR A 153 22.61 -13.92 1.78
CA TYR A 153 21.74 -14.04 2.95
C TYR A 153 20.24 -13.86 2.64
N THR A 154 19.87 -13.17 1.56
CA THR A 154 18.46 -12.97 1.19
C THR A 154 17.77 -14.27 0.78
N GLN A 155 18.53 -15.25 0.29
CA GLN A 155 18.00 -16.55 -0.13
C GLN A 155 17.48 -17.39 1.03
N HIS A 156 17.91 -17.10 2.27
CA HIS A 156 17.34 -17.76 3.44
C HIS A 156 15.82 -17.49 3.59
N TYR A 157 15.33 -16.35 3.09
CA TYR A 157 13.90 -16.02 3.12
C TYR A 157 13.06 -16.82 2.12
N TRP A 158 13.67 -17.64 1.26
CA TRP A 158 12.93 -18.63 0.50
C TRP A 158 12.22 -19.63 1.44
N PHE A 159 12.85 -20.05 2.53
CA PHE A 159 12.23 -21.01 3.47
C PHE A 159 10.97 -20.43 4.14
N MET A 160 10.98 -19.13 4.44
CA MET A 160 9.87 -18.42 5.05
C MET A 160 8.63 -18.35 4.13
N HIS A 161 8.83 -18.07 2.84
CA HIS A 161 7.71 -17.88 1.91
C HIS A 161 7.38 -19.16 1.11
N GLY A 162 8.40 -19.89 0.69
CA GLY A 162 8.28 -21.12 -0.11
C GLY A 162 7.85 -22.34 0.71
N LEU A 163 8.42 -22.55 1.91
CA LEU A 163 8.03 -23.68 2.77
C LEU A 163 6.96 -23.31 3.78
N GLN A 164 7.19 -22.27 4.59
CA GLN A 164 6.26 -21.90 5.67
C GLN A 164 5.01 -21.16 5.17
N GLN A 165 4.96 -20.80 3.87
CA GLN A 165 3.83 -20.11 3.25
C GLN A 165 3.46 -18.80 3.97
N ILE A 166 4.45 -18.10 4.53
CA ILE A 166 4.23 -16.81 5.15
C ILE A 166 3.88 -15.77 4.08
N ARG A 167 2.84 -14.99 4.37
CA ARG A 167 2.22 -13.98 3.51
C ARG A 167 3.25 -12.89 3.13
N PRO A 168 3.55 -12.67 1.83
CA PRO A 168 4.67 -11.83 1.37
C PRO A 168 4.30 -10.37 1.04
N GLY A 169 3.08 -9.92 1.34
CA GLY A 169 2.56 -8.66 0.78
C GLY A 169 3.34 -7.41 1.20
N SER A 170 3.85 -7.36 2.43
CA SER A 170 4.70 -6.27 2.94
C SER A 170 6.03 -6.17 2.19
N GLU A 171 6.66 -7.33 1.99
CA GLU A 171 7.94 -7.52 1.33
C GLU A 171 7.83 -7.15 -0.15
N LEU A 172 6.73 -7.56 -0.80
CA LEU A 172 6.41 -7.18 -2.17
C LEU A 172 6.13 -5.68 -2.32
N ALA A 173 5.51 -5.04 -1.34
CA ALA A 173 5.33 -3.59 -1.35
C ALA A 173 6.68 -2.84 -1.27
N ILE A 174 7.58 -3.28 -0.37
CA ILE A 174 8.93 -2.71 -0.27
C ILE A 174 9.71 -2.97 -1.57
N ALA A 175 9.70 -4.20 -2.07
CA ALA A 175 10.39 -4.58 -3.31
C ALA A 175 9.89 -3.77 -4.51
N TRP A 176 8.58 -3.52 -4.58
CA TRP A 176 8.01 -2.66 -5.62
C TRP A 176 8.56 -1.23 -5.54
N VAL A 177 8.57 -0.59 -4.37
CA VAL A 177 9.12 0.76 -4.20
C VAL A 177 10.63 0.79 -4.51
N ALA A 178 11.37 -0.22 -4.05
CA ALA A 178 12.79 -0.40 -4.37
C ALA A 178 13.04 -0.53 -5.88
N SER A 179 12.20 -1.30 -6.60
CA SER A 179 12.32 -1.48 -8.05
C SER A 179 12.15 -0.18 -8.83
N LEU A 180 11.32 0.74 -8.34
CA LEU A 180 11.06 2.03 -9.01
C LEU A 180 12.18 3.05 -8.78
N THR A 181 12.88 2.95 -7.66
CA THR A 181 13.84 3.96 -7.22
C THR A 181 15.28 3.52 -7.41
N GLY A 182 15.54 2.22 -7.57
CA GLY A 182 16.88 1.64 -7.56
C GLY A 182 17.54 1.64 -6.17
N LEU A 183 16.84 2.11 -5.14
CA LEU A 183 17.31 2.11 -3.76
C LEU A 183 17.24 0.70 -3.16
N LYS A 184 18.05 0.47 -2.13
CA LYS A 184 18.02 -0.79 -1.37
C LYS A 184 16.74 -0.88 -0.54
N ALA A 185 16.28 -2.11 -0.24
CA ALA A 185 15.04 -2.33 0.49
C ALA A 185 14.99 -1.58 1.84
N HIS A 186 16.09 -1.57 2.60
CA HIS A 186 16.18 -0.86 3.89
C HIS A 186 15.99 0.66 3.75
N GLN A 187 16.40 1.25 2.63
CA GLN A 187 16.23 2.67 2.34
C GLN A 187 14.78 3.02 2.00
N THR A 188 14.08 2.09 1.36
CA THR A 188 12.67 2.25 0.98
C THR A 188 11.69 1.81 2.07
N PHE A 189 12.17 1.12 3.11
CA PHE A 189 11.33 0.55 4.17
C PHE A 189 10.49 1.62 4.89
N MET A 190 11.15 2.62 5.49
CA MET A 190 10.45 3.68 6.23
C MET A 190 9.53 4.54 5.34
N PRO A 191 9.94 4.93 4.12
CA PRO A 191 9.02 5.55 3.17
C PRO A 191 7.79 4.68 2.86
N THR A 192 7.97 3.37 2.70
CA THR A 192 6.87 2.46 2.38
C THR A 192 5.87 2.37 3.53
N ILE A 193 6.33 2.22 4.78
CA ILE A 193 5.41 2.17 5.93
C ILE A 193 4.68 3.50 6.17
N LEU A 194 5.34 4.65 5.96
CA LEU A 194 4.68 5.96 5.99
C LEU A 194 3.57 6.09 4.93
N MET A 195 3.83 5.59 3.71
CA MET A 195 2.82 5.57 2.66
C MET A 195 1.64 4.69 3.09
N LEU A 196 1.89 3.51 3.67
CA LEU A 196 0.85 2.60 4.16
C LEU A 196 0.03 3.21 5.30
N SER A 197 0.63 3.99 6.20
CA SER A 197 -0.12 4.67 7.26
C SER A 197 -1.01 5.78 6.70
N MET A 198 -0.58 6.49 5.66
CA MET A 198 -1.46 7.41 4.92
C MET A 198 -2.66 6.67 4.29
N LEU A 199 -2.44 5.48 3.72
CA LEU A 199 -3.51 4.59 3.22
C LEU A 199 -4.48 4.23 4.33
N GLN A 200 -3.99 3.93 5.53
CA GLN A 200 -4.82 3.56 6.67
C GLN A 200 -5.73 4.71 7.12
N ILE A 201 -5.22 5.94 7.18
CA ILE A 201 -6.03 7.14 7.45
C ILE A 201 -7.13 7.29 6.38
N PHE A 202 -6.77 7.14 5.10
CA PHE A 202 -7.72 7.22 3.99
C PHE A 202 -8.79 6.12 4.03
N ALA A 203 -8.41 4.88 4.34
CA ALA A 203 -9.34 3.76 4.50
C ALA A 203 -10.31 3.98 5.67
N LEU A 204 -9.88 4.57 6.78
CA LEU A 204 -10.78 4.99 7.88
C LEU A 204 -11.82 6.01 7.40
N GLY A 205 -11.44 6.88 6.48
CA GLY A 205 -12.37 7.83 5.82
C GLY A 205 -13.45 7.14 5.03
N ALA A 206 -13.08 6.10 4.29
CA ALA A 206 -14.04 5.30 3.53
C ALA A 206 -15.07 4.63 4.45
N VAL A 207 -14.64 4.16 5.62
CA VAL A 207 -15.56 3.61 6.64
C VAL A 207 -16.45 4.72 7.24
N SER A 208 -15.85 5.82 7.69
CA SER A 208 -16.54 6.88 8.46
C SER A 208 -17.45 7.78 7.62
N ILE A 209 -17.19 7.97 6.32
CA ILE A 209 -18.06 8.74 5.41
C ILE A 209 -19.31 7.96 5.01
N PHE A 210 -19.49 6.71 5.45
CA PHE A 210 -20.61 5.81 5.20
C PHE A 210 -21.58 6.22 4.06
N LYS A 211 -21.37 5.67 2.86
CA LYS A 211 -22.13 5.99 1.63
C LYS A 211 -22.04 7.46 1.17
N GLY A 212 -20.99 8.19 1.55
CA GLY A 212 -20.77 9.58 1.17
C GLY A 212 -21.49 10.61 2.05
N ARG A 213 -21.98 10.23 3.23
CA ARG A 213 -22.67 11.08 4.21
C ARG A 213 -21.74 11.40 5.39
N TYR A 214 -22.17 12.27 6.31
CA TYR A 214 -21.46 12.54 7.59
C TYR A 214 -20.05 13.15 7.50
N ARG A 215 -19.78 13.96 6.48
CA ARG A 215 -18.47 14.60 6.24
C ARG A 215 -17.83 15.24 7.49
N LYS A 216 -18.61 15.92 8.34
CA LYS A 216 -18.10 16.55 9.56
C LYS A 216 -17.57 15.51 10.56
N VAL A 217 -18.30 14.41 10.75
CA VAL A 217 -17.89 13.29 11.60
C VAL A 217 -16.65 12.63 11.05
N THR A 218 -16.60 12.38 9.73
CA THR A 218 -15.41 11.86 9.04
C THR A 218 -14.20 12.77 9.26
N LEU A 219 -14.37 14.09 9.20
CA LEU A 219 -13.25 15.03 9.38
C LEU A 219 -12.69 14.97 10.81
N VAL A 220 -13.57 14.90 11.81
CA VAL A 220 -13.17 14.71 13.22
C VAL A 220 -12.47 13.36 13.41
N ALA A 221 -13.02 12.28 12.85
CA ALA A 221 -12.42 10.95 12.91
C ALA A 221 -11.02 10.92 12.25
N PHE A 222 -10.87 11.56 11.08
CA PHE A 222 -9.59 11.74 10.40
C PHE A 222 -8.57 12.44 11.28
N PHE A 223 -8.97 13.57 11.86
CA PHE A 223 -8.11 14.38 12.70
C PHE A 223 -7.65 13.58 13.93
N LEU A 224 -8.60 13.05 14.71
CA LEU A 224 -8.29 12.27 15.91
C LEU A 224 -7.41 11.06 15.63
N PHE A 225 -7.66 10.34 14.53
CA PHE A 225 -6.87 9.18 14.16
C PHE A 225 -5.46 9.58 13.72
N ALA A 226 -5.33 10.61 12.88
CA ALA A 226 -4.03 11.11 12.44
C ALA A 226 -3.20 11.69 13.60
N THR A 227 -3.82 12.35 14.58
CA THR A 227 -3.12 12.91 15.74
C THR A 227 -2.93 11.90 16.88
N SER A 228 -3.41 10.66 16.73
CA SER A 228 -3.27 9.63 17.76
C SER A 228 -1.80 9.22 17.92
N PRO A 229 -1.20 9.39 19.11
CA PRO A 229 0.18 9.00 19.35
C PRO A 229 0.39 7.50 19.10
N LEU A 230 -0.55 6.64 19.51
CA LEU A 230 -0.45 5.19 19.31
C LEU A 230 -0.46 4.80 17.82
N PHE A 231 -1.19 5.55 16.99
CA PHE A 231 -1.21 5.31 15.55
C PHE A 231 0.13 5.70 14.90
N GLY A 232 0.65 6.89 15.22
CA GLY A 232 2.00 7.30 14.80
C GLY A 232 3.07 6.33 15.29
N LEU A 233 2.96 5.91 16.55
CA LEU A 233 3.86 4.95 17.19
C LEU A 233 3.88 3.60 16.47
N GLY A 234 2.75 3.07 16.01
CA GLY A 234 2.72 1.84 15.21
C GLY A 234 3.54 1.92 13.91
N THR A 235 3.57 3.10 13.28
CA THR A 235 4.42 3.36 12.11
C THR A 235 5.90 3.44 12.51
N LEU A 236 6.20 4.08 13.64
CA LEU A 236 7.57 4.22 14.16
C LEU A 236 8.15 2.91 14.68
N TYR A 237 7.33 2.00 15.23
CA TYR A 237 7.70 0.63 15.62
C TYR A 237 7.82 -0.33 14.44
N GLN A 238 7.60 0.15 13.22
CA GLN A 238 7.88 -0.60 12.00
C GLN A 238 6.99 -1.83 11.80
N LEU A 239 5.75 -1.76 12.30
CA LEU A 239 4.72 -2.81 12.20
C LEU A 239 4.08 -2.86 10.80
N ILE A 240 4.91 -3.04 9.76
CA ILE A 240 4.51 -2.81 8.35
C ILE A 240 3.36 -3.70 7.88
N ALA A 241 3.33 -4.96 8.33
CA ALA A 241 2.24 -5.88 8.04
C ALA A 241 0.92 -5.35 8.63
N GLN A 242 0.92 -4.92 9.91
CA GLN A 242 -0.24 -4.35 10.59
C GLN A 242 -0.71 -3.05 9.96
N VAL A 243 0.20 -2.13 9.66
CA VAL A 243 -0.16 -0.82 9.08
C VAL A 243 -0.84 -1.00 7.72
N GLY A 244 -0.26 -1.78 6.81
CA GLY A 244 -0.87 -2.05 5.50
C GLY A 244 -2.11 -2.95 5.59
N GLY A 245 -2.07 -3.96 6.47
CA GLY A 245 -3.15 -4.92 6.68
C GLY A 245 -4.42 -4.30 7.24
N ILE A 246 -4.31 -3.42 8.23
CA ILE A 246 -5.47 -2.70 8.77
C ILE A 246 -6.05 -1.76 7.71
N ALA A 247 -5.22 -1.11 6.87
CA ALA A 247 -5.74 -0.31 5.76
C ALA A 247 -6.60 -1.15 4.80
N LEU A 248 -6.13 -2.34 4.43
CA LEU A 248 -6.87 -3.30 3.60
C LEU A 248 -8.14 -3.79 4.29
N LEU A 249 -8.08 -4.11 5.59
CA LEU A 249 -9.24 -4.54 6.38
C LEU A 249 -10.32 -3.46 6.45
N LEU A 250 -9.94 -2.20 6.72
CA LEU A 250 -10.85 -1.06 6.72
C LEU A 250 -11.48 -0.84 5.34
N ALA A 251 -10.70 -0.95 4.27
CA ALA A 251 -11.21 -0.84 2.91
C ALA A 251 -12.21 -1.96 2.59
N THR A 252 -11.90 -3.21 2.94
CA THR A 252 -12.80 -4.36 2.82
C THR A 252 -14.10 -4.14 3.60
N ALA A 253 -14.01 -3.73 4.86
CA ALA A 253 -15.17 -3.42 5.70
C ALA A 253 -16.03 -2.29 5.07
N SER A 254 -15.39 -1.24 4.53
CA SER A 254 -16.09 -0.13 3.89
C SER A 254 -16.89 -0.55 2.64
N VAL A 255 -16.45 -1.61 1.94
CA VAL A 255 -17.16 -2.15 0.77
C VAL A 255 -18.24 -3.12 1.23
N LEU A 256 -17.89 -4.09 2.08
CA LEU A 256 -18.78 -5.21 2.42
C LEU A 256 -19.89 -4.79 3.40
N PHE A 257 -19.57 -4.01 4.44
CA PHE A 257 -20.55 -3.62 5.45
C PHE A 257 -21.42 -2.42 5.04
N ALA A 258 -20.93 -1.56 4.14
CA ALA A 258 -21.76 -0.48 3.60
C ALA A 258 -22.83 -0.97 2.61
N THR A 259 -22.76 -2.24 2.20
CA THR A 259 -23.52 -2.78 1.07
C THR A 259 -24.74 -3.59 1.52
N ARG A 260 -25.95 -3.07 1.24
CA ARG A 260 -27.21 -3.80 1.48
C ARG A 260 -27.48 -4.90 0.45
N HIS A 261 -27.14 -4.64 -0.82
CA HIS A 261 -27.27 -5.59 -1.93
C HIS A 261 -25.94 -5.74 -2.66
N MET A 262 -25.50 -6.99 -2.75
CA MET A 262 -24.20 -7.36 -3.27
C MET A 262 -24.27 -7.54 -4.79
N THR A 263 -23.87 -6.50 -5.53
CA THR A 263 -23.77 -6.54 -7.00
C THR A 263 -22.41 -7.05 -7.43
N TRP A 264 -22.28 -7.64 -8.63
CA TRP A 264 -21.00 -8.13 -9.17
C TRP A 264 -19.86 -7.08 -9.10
N ARG A 265 -20.16 -5.80 -9.30
CA ARG A 265 -19.18 -4.69 -9.23
C ARG A 265 -18.55 -4.55 -7.84
N LYS A 266 -19.36 -4.74 -6.81
CA LYS A 266 -18.96 -4.67 -5.40
C LYS A 266 -18.27 -5.97 -4.98
N LEU A 267 -18.70 -7.11 -5.51
CA LEU A 267 -18.00 -8.38 -5.36
C LEU A 267 -16.61 -8.34 -5.98
N ALA A 268 -16.46 -7.80 -7.19
CA ALA A 268 -15.16 -7.67 -7.85
C ALA A 268 -14.22 -6.75 -7.04
N LEU A 269 -14.72 -5.60 -6.57
CA LEU A 269 -13.93 -4.69 -5.74
C LEU A 269 -13.58 -5.30 -4.38
N GLY A 270 -14.55 -5.89 -3.70
CA GLY A 270 -14.34 -6.56 -2.42
C GLY A 270 -13.39 -7.75 -2.55
N GLY A 271 -13.55 -8.58 -3.58
CA GLY A 271 -12.69 -9.71 -3.89
C GLY A 271 -11.25 -9.30 -4.18
N LEU A 272 -11.03 -8.20 -4.90
CA LEU A 272 -9.69 -7.64 -5.11
C LEU A 272 -9.01 -7.26 -3.78
N ILE A 273 -9.71 -6.51 -2.93
CA ILE A 273 -9.15 -6.00 -1.66
C ILE A 273 -8.98 -7.15 -0.66
N THR A 274 -9.96 -8.04 -0.53
CA THR A 274 -9.88 -9.24 0.33
C THR A 274 -8.80 -10.21 -0.15
N GLY A 275 -8.66 -10.39 -1.47
CA GLY A 275 -7.56 -11.19 -2.04
C GLY A 275 -6.20 -10.60 -1.69
N CYS A 276 -6.04 -9.28 -1.79
CA CYS A 276 -4.83 -8.62 -1.32
C CYS A 276 -4.63 -8.75 0.19
N LEU A 277 -5.69 -8.63 1.00
CA LEU A 277 -5.62 -8.82 2.44
C LEU A 277 -5.06 -10.21 2.79
N ALA A 278 -5.49 -11.26 2.08
CA ALA A 278 -4.99 -12.62 2.27
C ALA A 278 -3.51 -12.79 1.88
N ILE A 279 -2.98 -11.94 1.00
CA ILE A 279 -1.55 -11.89 0.63
C ILE A 279 -0.73 -11.05 1.62
N TYR A 280 -1.35 -10.06 2.26
CA TYR A 280 -0.64 -9.01 2.98
C TYR A 280 -0.62 -9.21 4.49
N TYR A 281 -1.73 -9.64 5.09
CA TYR A 281 -1.93 -9.56 6.53
C TYR A 281 -2.48 -10.86 7.09
N PRO A 282 -1.90 -11.45 8.16
CA PRO A 282 -2.43 -12.64 8.84
C PRO A 282 -3.87 -12.48 9.33
#